data_AF-A0A7G9TC37-F1
#
_entry.id   AF-A0A7G9TC37-F1
#
_cell.length_a   1.000
_cell.length_b   1.000
_cell.length_c   1.000
_cell.angle_alpha   90.00
_cell.angle_beta   90.00
_cell.angle_gamma   90.00
#
_symmetry.space_group_name_H-M   'P 1'
#
loop_
_entity.id
_entity.type
_entity.pdbx_description
1 polymer ?
#
loop_
_entity_poly.entity_id
_entity_poly.type
_entity_poly.pdbx_seq_one_letter_code
_entity_poly.pdbx_strand_id
1 'polypeptide(L)'
;MDRKLLDLLCCPTTRQPLGVLETRGLEALNRAIAAGQVKRADDAPQAEALREALVTHDRKTVYRVEDGIPVLLAEEAIATAQVDDFPAR
;
A
#
# COMPACT_ATOMS: atom_id res chain seq x y z
N MET A 1 -13.06 3.87 8.39
CA MET A 1 -12.34 5.08 8.86
C MET A 1 -13.07 6.36 8.48
N ASP A 2 -12.95 7.42 9.29
CA ASP A 2 -13.48 8.76 9.02
C ASP A 2 -12.74 9.47 7.88
N ARG A 3 -13.49 9.99 6.90
CA ARG A 3 -12.97 10.63 5.68
C ARG A 3 -12.10 11.86 5.95
N LYS A 4 -12.40 12.61 7.01
CA LYS A 4 -11.66 13.82 7.42
C LYS A 4 -10.26 13.53 7.98
N LEU A 5 -10.00 12.31 8.47
CA LEU A 5 -8.69 11.92 8.98
C LEU A 5 -7.73 11.55 7.84
N LEU A 6 -8.27 10.94 6.76
CA LEU A 6 -7.51 10.64 5.55
C LEU A 6 -6.97 11.89 4.86
N ASP A 7 -7.71 13.00 4.90
CA ASP A 7 -7.27 14.29 4.31
C ASP A 7 -6.02 14.87 4.99
N LEU A 8 -5.67 14.42 6.19
CA LEU A 8 -4.44 14.82 6.90
C LEU A 8 -3.25 13.87 6.64
N LEU A 9 -3.51 12.67 6.12
CA LEU A 9 -2.47 11.66 5.92
C LEU A 9 -1.77 11.86 4.57
N CYS A 10 -0.44 11.94 4.64
CA CYS A 10 0.41 12.08 3.47
C CYS A 10 1.52 11.03 3.46
N CYS A 11 2.03 10.72 2.27
CA CYS A 11 3.16 9.85 2.09
C CYS A 11 4.39 10.42 2.83
N PRO A 12 5.09 9.63 3.68
CA PRO A 12 6.20 10.12 4.49
C PRO A 12 7.41 10.60 3.65
N THR A 13 7.56 10.14 2.40
CA THR A 13 8.71 10.47 1.54
C THR A 13 8.41 11.60 0.57
N THR A 14 7.19 11.66 0.02
CA THR A 14 6.83 12.61 -1.06
C THR A 14 5.83 13.67 -0.63
N ARG A 15 5.19 13.52 0.54
CA ARG A 15 4.06 14.33 1.01
C ARG A 15 2.83 14.31 0.09
N GLN A 16 2.76 13.37 -0.85
CA GLN A 16 1.55 13.17 -1.65
C GLN A 16 0.37 12.74 -0.76
N PRO A 17 -0.87 13.09 -1.13
CA PRO A 17 -2.06 12.57 -0.45
C PRO A 17 -2.14 11.04 -0.51
N LEU A 18 -2.67 10.44 0.55
CA LEU A 18 -2.96 9.01 0.61
C LEU A 18 -4.46 8.77 0.46
N GLY A 19 -4.82 7.73 -0.30
CA GLY A 19 -6.18 7.22 -0.39
C GLY A 19 -6.27 5.78 0.10
N VAL A 20 -7.46 5.31 0.42
CA VAL A 20 -7.69 3.88 0.69
C VAL A 20 -7.54 3.11 -0.62
N LEU A 21 -6.77 2.02 -0.59
CA LEU A 21 -6.64 1.10 -1.73
C LEU A 21 -7.95 0.33 -1.90
N GLU A 22 -8.51 0.38 -3.11
CA GLU A 22 -9.74 -0.33 -3.43
C GLU A 22 -9.53 -1.86 -3.51
N THR A 23 -10.63 -2.61 -3.37
CA THR A 23 -10.63 -4.08 -3.32
C THR A 23 -9.85 -4.72 -4.47
N ARG A 24 -10.01 -4.22 -5.70
CA ARG A 24 -9.32 -4.77 -6.87
C ARG A 24 -7.80 -4.64 -6.76
N GLY A 25 -7.30 -3.51 -6.27
CA GLY A 25 -5.88 -3.30 -6.04
C GLY A 25 -5.35 -4.14 -4.89
N LEU A 26 -6.14 -4.28 -3.82
CA LEU A 26 -5.82 -5.15 -2.68
C LEU A 26 -5.73 -6.62 -3.11
N GLU A 27 -6.65 -7.11 -3.93
CA GLU A 27 -6.64 -8.47 -4.47
C GLU A 27 -5.43 -8.73 -5.37
N ALA A 28 -5.10 -7.81 -6.27
CA ALA A 28 -3.90 -7.93 -7.12
C ALA A 28 -2.62 -8.00 -6.27
N LEU A 29 -2.50 -7.11 -5.29
CA LEU A 29 -1.36 -7.09 -4.40
C LEU A 29 -1.26 -8.36 -3.54
N ASN A 30 -2.38 -8.86 -3.02
CA ASN A 30 -2.42 -10.09 -2.23
C ASN A 30 -2.09 -11.35 -3.07
N ARG A 31 -2.46 -11.38 -4.36
CA ARG A 31 -2.02 -12.44 -5.27
C ARG A 31 -0.49 -12.44 -5.43
N ALA A 32 0.11 -11.27 -5.63
CA ALA A 32 1.56 -11.13 -5.76
C ALA A 32 2.31 -11.45 -4.44
N ILE A 33 1.72 -11.07 -3.29
CA ILE A 33 2.21 -11.46 -1.96
C ILE A 33 2.21 -12.99 -1.80
N ALA A 34 1.09 -13.64 -2.15
CA ALA A 34 0.97 -15.10 -2.08
C ALA A 34 1.95 -15.82 -3.02
N ALA A 35 2.31 -15.19 -4.15
CA ALA A 35 3.34 -15.68 -5.06
C ALA A 35 4.78 -15.41 -4.57
N GLY A 36 4.97 -14.72 -3.44
CA GLY A 36 6.28 -14.38 -2.89
C GLY A 36 7.04 -13.32 -3.71
N GLN A 37 6.35 -12.54 -4.54
CA GLN A 37 6.95 -11.58 -5.47
C GLN A 37 7.11 -10.18 -4.87
N VAL A 38 6.40 -9.89 -3.76
CA VAL A 38 6.33 -8.55 -3.18
C VAL A 38 7.36 -8.39 -2.08
N LYS A 39 8.22 -7.39 -2.27
CA LYS A 39 9.11 -6.89 -1.24
C LYS A 39 8.73 -5.49 -0.80
N ARG A 40 9.10 -5.16 0.41
CA ARG A 40 9.05 -3.81 0.94
C ARG A 40 10.33 -3.06 0.59
N ALA A 41 10.38 -1.77 0.88
CA ALA A 41 11.51 -0.91 0.53
C ALA A 41 12.81 -1.26 1.27
N ASP A 42 12.73 -1.98 2.38
CA ASP A 42 13.87 -2.60 3.11
C ASP A 42 14.36 -3.93 2.51
N ASP A 43 13.88 -4.31 1.32
CA ASP A 43 14.10 -5.60 0.66
C ASP A 43 13.53 -6.84 1.39
N ALA A 44 12.86 -6.66 2.54
CA ALA A 44 12.22 -7.75 3.25
C ALA A 44 10.94 -8.20 2.50
N PRO A 45 10.64 -9.51 2.51
CA PRO A 45 9.43 -10.02 1.88
C PRO A 45 8.18 -9.55 2.63
N GLN A 46 7.16 -9.10 1.89
CA GLN A 46 5.83 -8.93 2.45
C GLN A 46 5.16 -10.30 2.47
N ALA A 47 5.22 -11.00 3.60
CA ALA A 47 4.67 -12.36 3.74
C ALA A 47 3.16 -12.36 4.06
N GLU A 48 2.70 -11.34 4.78
CA GLU A 48 1.31 -11.26 5.24
C GLU A 48 0.42 -10.58 4.21
N ALA A 49 -0.73 -11.21 3.95
CA ALA A 49 -1.77 -10.62 3.12
C ALA A 49 -2.34 -9.37 3.80
N LEU A 50 -2.57 -8.34 2.99
CA LEU A 50 -3.10 -7.07 3.47
C LEU A 50 -4.62 -7.14 3.58
N ARG A 51 -5.15 -6.74 4.74
CA ARG A 51 -6.59 -6.55 4.94
C ARG A 51 -7.06 -5.19 4.46
N GLU A 52 -6.26 -4.17 4.75
CA GLU A 52 -6.46 -2.79 4.37
C GLU A 52 -5.12 -2.17 4.01
N ALA A 53 -5.14 -1.21 3.09
CA ALA A 53 -3.94 -0.51 2.67
C ALA A 53 -4.27 0.91 2.22
N LEU A 54 -3.28 1.79 2.31
CA LEU A 54 -3.30 3.11 1.71
C LEU A 54 -2.43 3.13 0.46
N VAL A 55 -2.78 3.97 -0.51
CA VAL A 55 -2.08 4.11 -1.78
C VAL A 55 -1.84 5.59 -2.07
N THR A 56 -0.66 5.91 -2.61
CA THR A 56 -0.34 7.26 -3.07
C THR A 56 -1.25 7.69 -4.22
N HIS A 57 -1.44 9.00 -4.39
CA HIS A 57 -2.29 9.53 -5.47
C HIS A 57 -1.82 9.07 -6.87
N ASP A 58 -0.51 8.96 -7.09
CA ASP A 58 0.09 8.42 -8.32
C ASP A 58 0.05 6.89 -8.43
N ARG A 59 -0.45 6.21 -7.40
CA ARG A 59 -0.57 4.75 -7.27
C ARG A 59 0.74 3.96 -7.37
N LYS A 60 1.88 4.60 -7.15
CA LYS A 60 3.19 3.94 -7.20
C LYS A 60 3.57 3.23 -5.91
N THR A 61 3.01 3.66 -4.78
CA THR A 61 3.40 3.19 -3.46
C THR A 61 2.17 2.85 -2.63
N VAL A 62 2.23 1.70 -1.95
CA VAL A 62 1.23 1.20 -1.03
C VAL A 62 1.83 1.11 0.38
N TYR A 63 1.03 1.47 1.38
CA TYR A 63 1.32 1.33 2.80
C TYR A 63 0.27 0.43 3.43
N ARG A 64 0.68 -0.57 4.20
CA ARG A 64 -0.26 -1.45 4.90
C ARG A 64 -0.98 -0.73 6.04
N VAL A 65 -2.17 -1.21 6.35
CA VAL A 65 -2.92 -0.82 7.55
C VAL A 65 -3.09 -2.05 8.42
N GLU A 66 -2.59 -1.98 9.65
CA GLU A 66 -2.65 -3.07 10.63
C GLU A 66 -3.53 -2.64 11.80
N ASP A 67 -4.58 -3.41 12.09
CA ASP A 67 -5.56 -3.11 13.14
C ASP A 67 -6.08 -1.65 13.10
N GLY A 68 -6.26 -1.13 11.89
CA GLY A 68 -6.72 0.24 11.64
C GLY A 68 -5.65 1.32 11.75
N ILE A 69 -4.39 0.96 12.00
CA ILE A 69 -3.24 1.86 12.11
C ILE A 69 -2.42 1.81 10.82
N PRO A 70 -2.31 2.92 10.06
CA PRO A 70 -1.44 2.99 8.89
C PRO A 70 0.04 2.91 9.28
N VAL A 71 0.78 1.98 8.68
CA VAL A 71 2.23 1.88 8.85
C VAL A 71 2.90 2.81 7.84
N LEU A 72 3.11 4.07 8.24
CA LEU A 72 3.71 5.12 7.39
C LEU A 72 5.22 5.24 7.60
N LEU A 73 5.92 4.10 7.58
CA LEU A 73 7.38 4.03 7.57
C LEU A 73 7.88 3.92 6.14
N ALA A 74 8.96 4.61 5.80
CA ALA A 74 9.49 4.61 4.43
C ALA A 74 10.01 3.23 4.04
N GLU A 75 10.63 2.52 4.98
CA GLU A 75 11.12 1.15 4.83
C GLU A 75 10.01 0.11 4.62
N GLU A 76 8.80 0.37 5.12
CA GLU A 76 7.65 -0.53 5.02
C GLU A 76 6.83 -0.31 3.72
N ALA A 77 7.24 0.65 2.89
CA ALA A 77 6.56 0.98 1.65
C ALA A 77 6.65 -0.17 0.64
N ILE A 78 5.56 -0.41 -0.09
CA ILE A 78 5.48 -1.43 -1.14
C ILE A 78 5.32 -0.74 -2.50
N ALA A 79 6.25 -1.01 -3.42
CA ALA A 79 6.15 -0.50 -4.79
C ALA A 79 5.16 -1.34 -5.61
N THR A 80 4.17 -0.67 -6.23
CA THR A 80 3.14 -1.35 -7.04
C THR A 80 3.67 -1.86 -8.38
N ALA A 81 4.82 -1.34 -8.83
CA ALA A 81 5.52 -1.81 -10.04
C ALA A 81 5.98 -3.27 -9.97
N GLN A 82 5.95 -3.90 -8.78
CA GLN A 82 6.23 -5.32 -8.58
C GLN A 82 5.03 -6.22 -8.93
N VAL A 83 3.86 -5.63 -9.20
CA VAL A 83 2.59 -6.34 -9.41
C VAL A 83 2.12 -6.09 -10.84
N ASP A 84 2.25 -7.08 -11.70
CA ASP A 84 2.01 -6.97 -13.16
C ASP A 84 0.58 -6.52 -13.51
N ASP A 85 -0.41 -6.91 -12.71
CA ASP A 85 -1.83 -6.65 -12.94
C ASP A 85 -2.41 -5.58 -11.99
N PHE A 86 -1.55 -4.74 -11.40
CA PHE A 86 -2.00 -3.68 -10.51
C PHE A 86 -2.89 -2.69 -11.26
N PRO A 87 -4.14 -2.45 -10.81
CA PRO A 87 -5.08 -1.66 -11.57
C PRO A 87 -4.65 -0.18 -11.65
N ALA A 88 -4.76 0.35 -12.88
CA ALA A 88 -4.83 1.78 -13.11
C ALA A 88 -6.11 2.35 -12.45
N ARG A 89 -6.05 3.64 -12.10
CA ARG A 89 -7.11 4.35 -11.37
C ARG A 89 -8.48 4.28 -12.05
#